data_AF-A0A7C7G417-F1
#
_entry.id   AF-A0A7C7G417-F1
#
_cell.length_a   1.000
_cell.length_b   1.000
_cell.length_c   1.000
_cell.angle_alpha   90.00
_cell.angle_beta   90.00
_cell.angle_gamma   90.00
#
_symmetry.space_group_name_H-M   'P 1'
#
loop_
_entity.id
_entity.type
_entity.pdbx_description
1 polymer ?
#
loop_
_entity_poly.entity_id
_entity_poly.type
_entity_poly.pdbx_seq_one_letter_code
_entity_poly.pdbx_strand_id
1 'polypeptide(L)'
;IYAGIPSVYPETSESFVPQMTNLDLLGGISFTKGCYPGQEIVARTAYLGKLKRRMFRTHVDTDTRPDPGTPVYSSTSDQTQGSCVDARPEAGGYAVLAVLRLDAAGAGDLHLGDGNGPELSLIPLPYSFPHESDQ
;
A
#
# COMPACT_ATOMS: atom_id res chain seq x y z
N ILE A 1 -6.64 6.14 -7.74
CA ILE A 1 -7.25 5.02 -6.97
C ILE A 1 -7.69 3.84 -7.83
N TYR A 2 -8.67 3.96 -8.73
CA TYR A 2 -9.19 2.81 -9.50
C TYR A 2 -8.13 2.08 -10.36
N ALA A 3 -7.13 2.81 -10.87
CA ALA A 3 -6.01 2.23 -11.62
C ALA A 3 -4.90 1.63 -10.73
N GLY A 4 -5.01 1.73 -9.40
CA GLY A 4 -3.97 1.27 -8.46
C GLY A 4 -2.63 2.03 -8.57
N ILE A 5 -2.65 3.27 -9.09
CA ILE A 5 -1.47 4.13 -9.22
C ILE A 5 -1.36 5.02 -7.97
N PRO A 6 -0.21 5.03 -7.27
CA PRO A 6 -0.03 5.85 -6.07
C PRO A 6 0.14 7.34 -6.45
N SER A 7 -0.35 8.22 -5.59
CA SER A 7 0.00 9.65 -5.61
C SER A 7 0.87 9.95 -4.40
N VAL A 8 1.90 10.78 -4.56
CA VAL A 8 2.79 11.18 -3.47
C VAL A 8 2.35 12.54 -2.95
N TYR A 9 1.96 12.59 -1.68
CA TYR A 9 1.59 13.82 -0.97
C TYR A 9 2.70 14.21 0.01
N PRO A 10 2.86 15.51 0.35
CA PRO A 10 3.87 15.97 1.31
C PRO A 10 3.89 15.16 2.62
N GLU A 11 2.72 14.77 3.13
CA GLU A 11 2.50 14.02 4.36
C GLU A 11 3.00 12.56 4.28
N THR A 12 3.12 12.02 3.07
CA THR A 12 3.55 10.64 2.78
C THR A 12 4.92 10.58 2.10
N SER A 13 5.57 11.73 1.92
CA SER A 13 6.90 11.81 1.36
C SER A 13 7.88 11.01 2.22
N GLU A 14 8.78 10.26 1.57
CA GLU A 14 9.78 9.40 2.23
C GLU A 14 9.23 8.26 3.11
N SER A 15 7.91 8.09 3.19
CA SER A 15 7.26 7.09 4.05
C SER A 15 7.24 5.68 3.45
N PHE A 16 7.42 5.57 2.13
CA PHE A 16 7.34 4.31 1.40
C PHE A 16 8.48 4.16 0.41
N VAL A 17 9.07 2.96 0.35
CA VAL A 17 9.94 2.60 -0.78
C VAL A 17 9.08 2.32 -2.02
N PRO A 18 9.58 2.57 -3.25
CA PRO A 18 8.80 2.43 -4.48
C PRO A 18 8.12 1.06 -4.67
N GLN A 19 8.74 -0.02 -4.19
CA GLN A 19 8.19 -1.36 -4.27
C GLN A 19 6.96 -1.56 -3.37
N MET A 20 6.88 -0.83 -2.25
CA MET A 20 5.71 -0.88 -1.36
C MET A 20 4.48 -0.24 -2.01
N THR A 21 4.66 0.71 -2.92
CA THR A 21 3.59 1.38 -3.67
C THR A 21 3.37 0.78 -5.06
N ASN A 22 3.91 -0.42 -5.30
CA ASN A 22 3.80 -1.19 -6.55
C ASN A 22 4.39 -0.46 -7.78
N LEU A 23 5.26 0.55 -7.63
CA LEU A 23 5.89 1.24 -8.75
C LEU A 23 6.82 0.32 -9.58
N ASP A 24 7.32 -0.76 -8.98
CA ASP A 24 8.00 -1.84 -9.69
C ASP A 24 7.07 -2.53 -10.70
N LEU A 25 5.82 -2.79 -10.32
CA LEU A 25 4.83 -3.47 -11.15
C LEU A 25 4.22 -2.55 -12.22
N LEU A 26 4.18 -1.25 -11.94
CA LEU A 26 3.65 -0.22 -12.83
C LEU A 26 4.68 0.25 -13.88
N GLY A 27 5.87 -0.35 -13.94
CA GLY A 27 6.94 0.05 -14.85
C GLY A 27 7.60 1.39 -14.48
N GLY A 28 7.36 1.89 -13.27
CA GLY A 28 7.98 3.10 -12.71
C GLY A 28 9.44 2.90 -12.29
N ILE A 29 9.90 1.64 -12.22
CA ILE A 29 11.31 1.29 -12.01
C ILE A 29 11.82 0.60 -13.27
N SER A 30 12.84 1.19 -13.90
CA SER A 30 13.54 0.56 -15.00
C SER A 30 14.90 0.07 -14.52
N PHE A 31 15.07 -1.26 -14.47
CA PHE A 31 16.34 -1.90 -14.13
C PHE A 31 17.34 -1.91 -15.31
N THR A 32 16.94 -1.39 -16.48
CA THR A 32 17.68 -1.46 -17.75
C THR A 32 18.13 -0.10 -18.28
N LYS A 33 17.75 1.02 -17.64
CA LYS A 33 18.20 2.38 -18.01
C LYS A 33 19.39 2.79 -17.13
N GLY A 34 20.33 3.55 -17.69
CA GLY A 34 21.61 3.91 -17.03
C GLY A 34 21.46 4.65 -15.68
N CYS A 35 22.60 4.90 -15.01
CA CYS A 35 22.67 5.41 -13.62
C CYS A 35 21.74 6.60 -13.33
N TYR A 36 20.89 6.45 -12.30
CA TYR A 36 20.13 7.55 -11.70
C TYR A 36 20.37 7.61 -10.17
N PRO A 37 20.25 8.79 -9.53
CA PRO A 37 20.48 8.95 -8.09
C PRO A 37 19.55 8.03 -7.27
N GLY A 38 20.11 7.27 -6.32
CA GLY A 38 19.37 6.32 -5.48
C GLY A 38 19.35 4.87 -5.97
N GLN A 39 20.03 4.55 -7.09
CA GLN A 39 20.09 3.19 -7.65
C GLN A 39 20.61 2.13 -6.68
N GLU A 40 21.55 2.47 -5.79
CA GLU A 40 22.07 1.53 -4.78
C GLU A 40 21.00 1.09 -3.77
N ILE A 41 20.07 1.98 -3.39
CA ILE A 41 18.96 1.65 -2.48
C ILE A 41 17.93 0.77 -3.22
N VAL A 42 17.58 1.12 -4.46
CA VAL A 42 16.60 0.37 -5.26
C VAL A 42 17.10 -1.04 -5.60
N ALA A 43 18.38 -1.18 -5.98
CA ALA A 43 19.00 -2.48 -6.28
C ALA A 43 19.18 -3.34 -5.02
N ARG A 44 19.53 -2.74 -3.87
CA ARG A 44 19.65 -3.48 -2.61
C ARG A 44 18.29 -3.93 -2.07
N THR A 45 17.21 -3.16 -2.32
CA THR A 45 15.83 -3.56 -1.96
C THR A 45 15.28 -4.65 -2.88
N ALA A 46 15.78 -4.74 -4.13
CA ALA A 46 15.51 -5.89 -4.99
C ALA A 46 16.19 -7.19 -4.50
N TYR A 47 17.22 -7.10 -3.64
CA TYR A 47 18.05 -8.24 -3.23
C TYR A 47 18.06 -8.57 -1.72
N LEU A 48 17.56 -7.70 -0.83
CA LEU A 48 17.52 -7.94 0.63
C LEU A 48 16.09 -8.13 1.15
N GLY A 49 15.55 -9.32 0.90
CA GLY A 49 14.44 -9.90 1.66
C GLY A 49 13.07 -9.83 1.00
N LYS A 50 12.24 -10.85 1.26
CA LYS A 50 10.83 -10.90 0.87
C LYS A 50 10.14 -9.60 1.30
N LEU A 51 9.65 -8.83 0.33
CA LEU A 51 8.90 -7.62 0.61
C LEU A 51 7.67 -8.00 1.45
N LYS A 52 7.61 -7.53 2.70
CA LYS A 52 6.52 -7.87 3.64
C LYS A 52 5.32 -6.95 3.55
N ARG A 53 5.38 -5.90 2.72
CA ARG A 53 4.33 -4.88 2.57
C ARG A 53 4.11 -4.52 1.10
N ARG A 54 2.85 -4.45 0.68
CA ARG A 54 2.44 -4.07 -0.68
C ARG A 54 1.25 -3.11 -0.59
N MET A 55 1.02 -2.35 -1.65
CA MET A 55 -0.15 -1.49 -1.75
C MET A 55 -1.34 -2.29 -2.24
N PHE A 56 -2.48 -2.11 -1.58
CA PHE A 56 -3.77 -2.70 -1.89
C PHE A 56 -4.79 -1.59 -2.15
N ARG A 57 -5.83 -1.93 -2.92
CA ARG A 57 -7.07 -1.14 -2.94
C ARG A 57 -8.00 -1.71 -1.88
N THR A 58 -8.62 -0.82 -1.14
CA THR A 58 -9.60 -1.13 -0.10
C THR A 58 -10.80 -0.22 -0.22
N HIS A 59 -11.90 -0.59 0.42
CA HIS A 59 -13.04 0.28 0.65
C HIS A 59 -13.34 0.35 2.14
N VAL A 60 -13.69 1.55 2.60
CA VAL A 60 -14.08 1.83 3.98
C VAL A 60 -15.39 2.61 3.99
N ASP A 61 -16.34 2.13 4.79
CA ASP A 61 -17.60 2.83 5.06
C ASP A 61 -17.34 3.83 6.20
N THR A 62 -17.25 5.10 5.83
CA THR A 62 -17.02 6.22 6.76
C THR A 62 -17.49 7.52 6.10
N ASP A 63 -18.01 8.43 6.92
CA ASP A 63 -18.45 9.75 6.48
C ASP A 63 -17.28 10.73 6.26
N THR A 64 -16.11 10.41 6.80
CA THR A 64 -14.93 11.30 6.76
C THR A 64 -13.84 10.71 5.89
N ARG A 65 -13.34 11.49 4.94
CA ARG A 65 -12.22 11.08 4.07
C ARG A 65 -11.00 10.71 4.92
N PRO A 66 -10.45 9.50 4.79
CA PRO A 66 -9.15 9.15 5.35
C PRO A 66 -8.06 10.07 4.82
N ASP A 67 -7.22 10.62 5.69
CA ASP A 67 -6.09 11.42 5.25
C ASP A 67 -4.91 10.51 4.85
N PRO A 68 -4.06 10.95 3.89
CA PRO A 68 -2.80 10.26 3.62
C PRO A 68 -1.97 10.14 4.91
N GLY A 69 -1.40 8.96 5.15
CA GLY A 69 -0.66 8.65 6.36
C GLY A 69 -1.50 8.06 7.49
N THR A 70 -2.84 8.10 7.44
CA THR A 70 -3.71 7.49 8.47
C THR A 70 -3.30 6.02 8.68
N PRO A 71 -2.97 5.60 9.92
CA PRO A 71 -2.50 4.26 10.20
C PRO A 71 -3.61 3.23 10.04
N VAL A 72 -3.21 2.00 9.71
CA VAL A 72 -4.09 0.82 9.70
C VAL A 72 -3.68 -0.09 10.85
N TYR A 73 -4.66 -0.66 11.54
CA TYR A 73 -4.51 -1.57 12.67
C TYR A 73 -5.26 -2.88 12.41
N SER A 74 -5.03 -3.85 13.29
CA SER A 74 -5.84 -5.06 13.43
C SER A 74 -6.48 -5.04 14.81
N SER A 75 -7.66 -5.62 14.98
CA SER A 75 -8.35 -5.69 16.29
C SER A 75 -7.51 -6.32 17.40
N THR A 76 -6.54 -7.18 17.06
CA THR A 76 -5.74 -7.94 18.01
C THR A 76 -4.35 -7.37 18.31
N SER A 77 -3.95 -6.23 17.74
CA SER A 77 -2.59 -5.71 17.90
C SER A 77 -2.52 -4.18 17.84
N ASP A 78 -1.80 -3.60 18.81
CA ASP A 78 -1.49 -2.17 18.88
C ASP A 78 -0.35 -1.74 17.93
N GLN A 79 0.25 -2.67 17.19
CA GLN A 79 1.18 -2.33 16.12
C GLN A 79 0.43 -2.01 14.83
N THR A 80 0.90 -0.99 14.11
CA THR A 80 0.36 -0.64 12.80
C THR A 80 0.62 -1.73 11.76
N GLN A 81 -0.43 -2.12 11.05
CA GLN A 81 -0.42 -3.07 9.95
C GLN A 81 -0.19 -2.40 8.59
N GLY A 82 -0.26 -1.07 8.52
CA GLY A 82 -0.15 -0.35 7.26
C GLY A 82 -0.50 1.13 7.39
N SER A 83 -0.59 1.81 6.25
CA SER A 83 -0.93 3.23 6.20
C SER A 83 -1.67 3.58 4.92
N CYS A 84 -2.61 4.51 5.04
CA CYS A 84 -3.34 5.13 3.94
C CYS A 84 -2.37 5.91 3.03
N VAL A 85 -2.48 5.72 1.72
CA VAL A 85 -1.70 6.43 0.70
C VAL A 85 -2.54 7.52 0.05
N ASP A 86 -3.77 7.19 -0.35
CA ASP A 86 -4.72 8.11 -0.98
C ASP A 86 -6.15 7.59 -0.75
N ALA A 87 -7.11 8.50 -0.65
CA ALA A 87 -8.52 8.18 -0.50
C ALA A 87 -9.40 9.06 -1.40
N ARG A 88 -10.41 8.44 -2.02
CA ARG A 88 -11.38 9.12 -2.91
C ARG A 88 -12.80 8.68 -2.58
N PRO A 89 -13.79 9.57 -2.67
CA PRO A 89 -15.18 9.20 -2.48
C PRO A 89 -15.59 8.04 -3.40
N GLU A 90 -16.34 7.09 -2.83
CA GLU A 90 -16.96 5.96 -3.51
C GLU A 90 -18.38 5.77 -2.94
N ALA A 91 -19.26 5.04 -3.63
CA ALA A 91 -20.60 4.81 -3.13
C ALA A 91 -20.54 4.09 -1.77
N GLY A 92 -21.14 4.67 -0.73
CA GLY A 92 -21.12 4.10 0.63
C GLY A 92 -19.85 4.35 1.42
N GLY A 93 -18.97 5.27 0.98
CA GLY A 93 -17.78 5.65 1.76
C GLY A 93 -16.62 6.12 0.89
N TYR A 94 -15.46 5.50 1.07
CA TYR A 94 -14.23 5.89 0.37
C TYR A 94 -13.48 4.68 -0.17
N ALA A 95 -13.04 4.79 -1.42
CA ALA A 95 -12.02 3.92 -1.97
C ALA A 95 -10.65 4.41 -1.46
N VAL A 96 -9.85 3.50 -0.91
CA VAL A 96 -8.56 3.81 -0.29
C VAL A 96 -7.47 2.95 -0.91
N LEU A 97 -6.35 3.60 -1.27
CA LEU A 97 -5.09 2.90 -1.49
C LEU A 97 -4.34 2.86 -0.17
N ALA A 98 -3.94 1.68 0.27
CA ALA A 98 -3.21 1.50 1.52
C ALA A 98 -1.99 0.59 1.32
N VAL A 99 -0.83 0.97 1.86
CA VAL A 99 0.30 0.05 2.01
C VAL A 99 0.04 -0.80 3.24
N LEU A 100 -0.13 -2.10 3.06
CA LEU A 100 -0.44 -3.05 4.11
C LEU A 100 0.65 -4.11 4.20
N ARG A 101 0.84 -4.68 5.39
CA ARG A 101 1.58 -5.94 5.53
C ARG A 101 0.83 -7.07 4.84
N LEU A 102 1.57 -7.96 4.18
CA LEU A 102 1.01 -9.08 3.43
C LEU A 102 0.27 -10.08 4.33
N ASP A 103 0.80 -10.33 5.54
CA ASP A 103 0.16 -11.22 6.52
C ASP A 103 -1.15 -10.63 7.06
N ALA A 104 -1.16 -9.33 7.39
CA ALA A 104 -2.38 -8.64 7.82
C ALA A 104 -3.44 -8.59 6.72
N ALA A 105 -3.05 -8.27 5.48
CA ALA A 105 -3.96 -8.31 4.34
C ALA A 105 -4.51 -9.72 4.07
N GLY A 106 -3.70 -10.77 4.29
CA GLY A 106 -4.16 -12.16 4.19
C GLY A 106 -5.10 -12.58 5.33
N ALA A 107 -4.98 -11.99 6.52
CA ALA A 107 -5.84 -12.26 7.66
C ALA A 107 -7.21 -11.57 7.55
N GLY A 108 -7.27 -10.41 6.90
CA GLY A 108 -8.51 -9.67 6.63
C GLY A 108 -9.03 -8.80 7.79
N ASP A 109 -8.37 -8.81 8.94
CA ASP A 109 -8.66 -7.94 10.09
C ASP A 109 -7.89 -6.61 9.95
N LEU A 110 -8.54 -5.62 9.33
CA LEU A 110 -7.95 -4.33 9.00
C LEU A 110 -8.90 -3.20 9.38
N HIS A 111 -8.44 -2.32 10.26
CA HIS A 111 -9.20 -1.17 10.76
C HIS A 111 -8.43 0.12 10.56
N LEU A 112 -9.11 1.18 10.12
CA LEU A 112 -8.50 2.47 9.86
C LEU A 112 -8.42 3.31 11.15
N GLY A 113 -7.27 3.93 11.40
CA GLY A 113 -7.05 4.86 12.51
C GLY A 113 -6.72 4.19 13.84
N ASP A 114 -7.51 3.20 14.24
CA ASP A 114 -7.30 2.39 15.45
C ASP A 114 -7.91 0.98 15.29
N GLY A 115 -7.65 0.08 16.24
CA GLY A 115 -8.11 -1.31 16.19
C GLY A 115 -9.63 -1.53 16.29
N ASN A 116 -10.41 -0.51 16.64
CA ASN A 116 -11.88 -0.51 16.64
C ASN A 116 -12.45 0.47 15.60
N GLY A 117 -11.61 1.03 14.75
CA GLY A 117 -12.00 1.97 13.70
C GLY A 117 -12.78 1.27 12.57
N PRO A 118 -13.19 2.03 11.54
CA PRO A 118 -13.96 1.47 10.44
C PRO A 118 -13.13 0.43 9.67
N GLU A 119 -13.79 -0.66 9.32
CA GLU A 119 -13.17 -1.83 8.68
C GLU A 119 -12.79 -1.55 7.22
N LEU A 120 -11.62 -2.02 6.81
CA LEU A 120 -11.11 -1.93 5.45
C LEU A 120 -11.37 -3.24 4.70
N SER A 121 -12.29 -3.21 3.75
CA SER A 121 -12.55 -4.33 2.86
C SER A 121 -11.59 -4.32 1.68
N LEU A 122 -10.89 -5.43 1.42
CA LEU A 122 -9.96 -5.54 0.29
C LEU A 122 -10.73 -5.63 -1.04
N ILE A 123 -10.31 -4.81 -2.00
CA ILE A 123 -10.82 -4.81 -3.36
C ILE A 123 -9.69 -5.25 -4.31
N PRO A 124 -9.96 -6.19 -5.25
CA PRO A 124 -8.96 -6.59 -6.24
C PRO A 124 -8.39 -5.39 -7.00
N LEU A 125 -7.06 -5.36 -7.10
CA LEU A 125 -6.36 -4.42 -7.98
C LEU A 125 -6.51 -4.87 -9.44
N PRO A 126 -6.43 -3.93 -10.42
CA PRO A 126 -6.51 -4.26 -11.85
C PRO A 126 -5.26 -4.97 -12.39
N TYR A 127 -4.28 -5.25 -11.54
CA TYR A 127 -3.04 -5.95 -11.84
C TYR A 127 -2.74 -6.96 -10.73
N SER A 128 -2.04 -8.04 -11.10
CA SER A 128 -1.67 -9.11 -10.17
C SER A 128 -0.28 -8.87 -9.58
N PHE A 129 -0.04 -9.38 -8.38
CA PHE A 129 1.32 -9.51 -7.87
C PHE A 129 2.03 -10.65 -8.61
N PRO A 130 3.32 -10.52 -8.93
CA PRO A 130 4.09 -11.65 -9.43
C PRO A 130 4.05 -12.76 -8.37
N HIS A 131 3.62 -13.96 -8.78
CA HIS A 131 3.69 -15.13 -7.92
C HIS A 131 5.16 -15.47 -7.66
N GLU A 132 5.52 -15.86 -6.43
CA GLU A 132 6.90 -16.25 -6.05
C GLU A 132 7.44 -17.47 -6.84
N SER A 133 6.74 -17.98 -7.85
CA SER A 133 7.11 -19.13 -8.68
C SER A 133 7.80 -18.76 -10.00
N ASP A 134 7.91 -17.47 -10.35
CA ASP A 134 8.55 -16.98 -11.58
C ASP A 134 9.93 -16.31 -11.33
N GLN A 135 10.69 -16.79 -10.35
CA GLN A 135 12.12 -16.45 -10.18
C GLN A 135 13.00 -17.70 -10.10
#